data_AF-A0A8C2VKD5-F1
#
_entry.id   AF-A0A8C2VKD5-F1
#
_cell.length_a   1.000
_cell.length_b   1.000
_cell.length_c   1.000
_cell.angle_alpha   90.00
_cell.angle_beta   90.00
_cell.angle_gamma   90.00
#
_symmetry.space_group_name_H-M   'P 1'
#
loop_
_entity.id
_entity.type
_entity.pdbx_description
1 polymer ?
#
loop_
_entity_poly.entity_id
_entity_poly.type
_entity_poly.pdbx_seq_one_letter_code
_entity_poly.pdbx_strand_id
1 'polypeptide(L)'
;MVRHGGDGWVVEENRTIVPGAPAQTCFVASFSWCRKKQVVDLEEEGLWPELLDSGKIEICVSDWWGARHDSGCRYRLIVQLLDADQTVLDKFSAVPDPIEQWNNNVCFQVTHVFSNIKMGVRFVSFEHWGQDTQFWAGHYGARVTNSSVILRISQP
;
A
#
# COMPACT_ATOMS: atom_id res chain seq x y z
N MET A 1 5.19 -11.86 0.80
CA MET A 1 4.72 -12.53 2.04
C MET A 1 3.27 -12.13 2.30
N VAL A 2 2.41 -13.07 2.69
CA VAL A 2 1.00 -12.80 3.04
C VAL A 2 0.74 -13.38 4.44
N ARG A 3 -0.01 -12.66 5.29
CA ARG A 3 -0.58 -13.21 6.52
C ARG A 3 -2.08 -12.97 6.56
N HIS A 4 -2.78 -14.00 7.01
CA HIS A 4 -4.24 -14.05 7.13
C HIS A 4 -4.60 -14.05 8.62
N GLY A 5 -5.08 -12.91 9.13
CA GLY A 5 -5.69 -12.84 10.45
C GLY A 5 -7.19 -13.13 10.34
N GLY A 6 -7.81 -13.71 11.36
CA GLY A 6 -9.23 -14.07 11.33
C GLY A 6 -9.54 -15.01 10.17
N ASP A 7 -10.56 -14.67 9.38
CA ASP A 7 -10.93 -15.43 8.17
C ASP A 7 -10.06 -15.11 6.94
N GLY A 8 -9.06 -14.23 7.12
CA GLY A 8 -8.04 -13.95 6.11
C GLY A 8 -8.40 -12.82 5.14
N TRP A 9 -7.83 -12.92 3.94
CA TRP A 9 -8.04 -11.96 2.86
C TRP A 9 -9.04 -12.57 1.88
N VAL A 10 -9.99 -11.78 1.41
CA VAL A 10 -10.84 -12.11 0.26
C VAL A 10 -10.73 -11.01 -0.80
N VAL A 11 -11.10 -11.34 -2.04
CA VAL A 11 -11.27 -10.35 -3.11
C VAL A 11 -12.76 -10.05 -3.27
N GLU A 12 -13.15 -8.78 -3.21
CA GLU A 12 -14.51 -8.30 -3.46
C GLU A 12 -14.51 -7.20 -4.54
N GLU A 13 -15.69 -6.85 -5.04
CA GLU A 13 -15.87 -5.60 -5.79
C GLU A 13 -15.70 -4.37 -4.89
N ASN A 14 -15.22 -3.27 -5.48
CA ASN A 14 -15.13 -1.98 -4.80
C ASN A 14 -16.54 -1.48 -4.44
N ARG A 15 -16.73 -0.94 -3.23
CA ARG A 15 -18.00 -0.28 -2.84
C ARG A 15 -18.16 1.10 -3.43
N THR A 16 -17.05 1.74 -3.78
CA THR A 16 -16.99 3.05 -4.42
C THR A 16 -16.03 2.96 -5.60
N ILE A 17 -16.36 3.59 -6.72
CA ILE A 17 -15.47 3.61 -7.88
C ILE A 17 -14.13 4.23 -7.47
N VAL A 18 -13.03 3.52 -7.75
CA VAL A 18 -11.67 4.03 -7.55
C VAL A 18 -11.18 4.62 -8.86
N PRO A 19 -10.97 5.95 -8.94
CA PRO A 19 -10.53 6.62 -10.16
C PRO A 19 -9.20 6.06 -10.67
N GLY A 20 -9.12 5.80 -11.98
CA GLY A 20 -7.92 5.31 -12.64
C GLY A 20 -7.55 3.86 -12.34
N ALA A 21 -8.30 3.14 -11.50
CA ALA A 21 -8.01 1.73 -11.23
C ALA A 21 -8.39 0.86 -12.45
N PRO A 22 -7.46 0.03 -12.96
CA PRO A 22 -7.71 -0.83 -14.11
C PRO A 22 -8.72 -1.96 -13.80
N ALA A 23 -8.87 -2.30 -12.52
CA ALA A 23 -9.88 -3.24 -12.01
C ALA A 23 -10.64 -2.60 -10.84
N GLN A 24 -11.96 -2.82 -10.79
CA GLN A 24 -12.82 -2.33 -9.71
C GLN A 24 -13.05 -3.38 -8.62
N THR A 25 -11.97 -4.06 -8.24
CA THR A 25 -11.93 -5.05 -7.16
C THR A 25 -10.95 -4.64 -6.09
N CYS A 26 -11.15 -5.09 -4.85
CA CYS A 26 -10.27 -4.84 -3.71
C CYS A 26 -10.00 -6.12 -2.91
N PHE A 27 -8.91 -6.09 -2.15
CA PHE A 27 -8.68 -7.08 -1.10
C PHE A 27 -9.34 -6.57 0.19
N VAL A 28 -10.07 -7.45 0.88
CA VAL A 28 -10.79 -7.12 2.12
C VAL A 28 -10.22 -7.94 3.27
N ALA A 29 -9.79 -7.26 4.33
CA ALA A 29 -9.28 -7.89 5.54
C ALA A 29 -10.41 -8.40 6.45
N SER A 30 -10.09 -9.32 7.34
CA SER A 30 -10.98 -9.84 8.37
C SER A 30 -10.83 -9.07 9.70
N PHE A 31 -11.26 -9.69 10.81
CA PHE A 31 -11.31 -9.11 12.16
C PHE A 31 -9.99 -9.14 12.95
N SER A 32 -8.95 -9.73 12.39
CA SER A 32 -7.57 -9.64 12.91
C SER A 32 -6.64 -9.17 11.81
N TRP A 33 -5.50 -8.58 12.20
CA TRP A 33 -4.51 -8.03 11.27
C TRP A 33 -4.17 -8.99 10.13
N CYS A 34 -4.68 -8.66 8.96
CA CYS A 34 -4.27 -9.22 7.69
C CYS A 34 -3.18 -8.31 7.11
N ARG A 35 -2.13 -8.89 6.53
CA ARG A 35 -1.08 -8.11 5.85
C ARG A 35 -0.59 -8.80 4.60
N LYS A 36 -0.16 -8.01 3.61
CA LYS A 36 0.56 -8.53 2.45
C LYS A 36 1.67 -7.56 2.04
N LYS A 37 2.78 -8.15 1.61
CA LYS A 37 4.01 -7.45 1.21
C LYS A 37 4.45 -7.92 -0.18
N GLN A 38 4.78 -6.97 -1.04
CA GLN A 38 5.52 -7.17 -2.29
C GLN A 38 6.85 -6.42 -2.20
N VAL A 39 7.90 -7.00 -2.76
CA VAL A 39 9.19 -6.34 -2.98
C VAL A 39 9.36 -6.24 -4.49
N VAL A 40 9.49 -5.03 -5.00
CA VAL A 40 9.72 -4.74 -6.41
C VAL A 40 11.22 -4.59 -6.59
N ASP A 41 11.80 -5.39 -7.49
CA ASP A 41 13.17 -5.23 -7.96
C ASP A 41 13.16 -4.22 -9.11
N LEU A 42 13.80 -3.07 -8.91
CA LEU A 42 13.76 -1.99 -9.90
C LEU A 42 14.56 -2.35 -11.16
N GLU A 43 15.62 -3.16 -11.04
CA GLU A 43 16.42 -3.58 -12.19
C GLU A 43 15.68 -4.63 -13.03
N GLU A 44 14.96 -5.58 -12.40
CA GLU A 44 14.10 -6.53 -13.11
C GLU A 44 12.93 -5.86 -13.84
N GLU A 45 12.44 -4.74 -13.30
CA GLU A 45 11.45 -3.88 -13.98
C GLU A 45 12.05 -3.02 -15.11
N GLY A 46 13.35 -3.18 -15.40
CA GLY A 46 14.04 -2.58 -16.55
C GLY A 46 14.75 -1.25 -16.26
N LEU A 47 14.90 -0.86 -15.00
CA LEU A 47 15.58 0.37 -14.61
C LEU A 47 17.08 0.10 -14.41
N TRP A 48 17.93 0.72 -15.22
CA TRP A 48 19.37 0.50 -15.10
C TRP A 48 19.96 1.17 -13.83
N PRO A 49 21.00 0.56 -13.20
CA PRO A 49 21.61 1.05 -11.96
C PRO A 49 22.03 2.53 -12.00
N GLU A 50 22.56 2.99 -13.13
CA GLU A 50 23.05 4.36 -13.28
C GLU A 50 21.93 5.41 -13.23
N LEU A 51 20.71 5.04 -13.62
CA LEU A 51 19.54 5.91 -13.47
C LEU A 51 19.10 5.96 -12.01
N LEU A 52 19.05 4.80 -11.35
CA LEU A 52 18.69 4.70 -9.93
C LEU A 52 19.67 5.51 -9.07
N ASP A 53 20.96 5.47 -9.41
CA ASP A 53 22.03 6.17 -8.70
C ASP A 53 22.25 7.61 -9.20
N SER A 54 21.48 8.07 -10.19
CA SER A 54 21.67 9.41 -10.80
C SER A 54 21.33 10.58 -9.87
N GLY A 55 20.58 10.33 -8.79
CA GLY A 55 20.00 11.36 -7.94
C GLY A 55 18.90 12.19 -8.61
N LYS A 56 18.43 11.78 -9.79
CA LYS A 56 17.43 12.50 -10.61
C LYS A 56 16.12 11.70 -10.75
N ILE A 57 15.83 10.85 -9.77
CA ILE A 57 14.60 10.07 -9.75
C ILE A 57 13.78 10.36 -8.51
N GLU A 58 12.48 10.23 -8.67
CA GLU A 58 11.51 10.15 -7.59
C GLU A 58 10.78 8.81 -7.66
N ILE A 59 10.46 8.24 -6.50
CA ILE A 59 9.60 7.07 -6.40
C ILE A 59 8.30 7.52 -5.75
N CYS A 60 7.24 7.56 -6.55
CA CYS A 60 5.89 7.88 -6.11
C CYS A 60 5.17 6.59 -5.74
N VAL A 61 4.59 6.53 -4.55
CA VAL A 61 3.75 5.42 -4.12
C VAL A 61 2.35 5.90 -3.81
N SER A 62 1.36 5.05 -4.07
CA SER A 62 0.00 5.28 -3.61
C SER A 62 -0.72 3.99 -3.23
N ASP A 63 -1.72 4.12 -2.37
CA ASP A 63 -2.63 3.04 -2.03
C ASP A 63 -4.03 3.60 -1.76
N TRP A 64 -5.06 2.89 -2.20
CA TRP A 64 -6.44 3.21 -1.86
C TRP A 64 -6.90 2.28 -0.75
N TRP A 65 -7.54 2.87 0.28
CA TRP A 65 -8.09 2.11 1.38
C TRP A 65 -9.43 2.66 1.86
N GLY A 66 -10.26 1.82 2.45
CA GLY A 66 -11.57 2.23 2.94
C GLY A 66 -12.25 1.17 3.79
N ALA A 67 -13.49 1.44 4.17
CA ALA A 67 -14.29 0.58 5.04
C ALA A 67 -15.63 0.19 4.39
N ARG A 68 -16.38 -0.68 5.07
CA ARG A 68 -17.82 -0.82 4.83
C ARG A 68 -18.56 0.28 5.59
N HIS A 69 -19.74 0.67 5.11
CA HIS A 69 -20.61 1.59 5.85
C HIS A 69 -20.95 1.08 7.26
N ASP A 70 -21.20 -0.22 7.42
CA ASP A 70 -21.64 -0.84 8.67
C ASP A 70 -20.51 -1.29 9.61
N SER A 71 -19.24 -1.06 9.25
CA SER A 71 -18.09 -1.46 10.08
C SER A 71 -16.97 -0.43 10.01
N GLY A 72 -16.36 -0.15 11.16
CA GLY A 72 -15.10 0.57 11.22
C GLY A 72 -13.90 -0.33 10.89
N CYS A 73 -12.77 0.28 10.56
CA CYS A 73 -11.55 -0.47 10.26
C CYS A 73 -10.27 0.28 10.65
N ARG A 74 -9.18 -0.48 10.80
CA ARG A 74 -7.82 0.04 10.93
C ARG A 74 -7.00 -0.32 9.70
N TYR A 75 -6.15 0.61 9.28
CA TYR A 75 -5.27 0.48 8.15
C TYR A 75 -3.85 0.91 8.52
N ARG A 76 -2.86 0.31 7.86
CA ARG A 76 -1.46 0.72 7.96
C ARG A 76 -0.74 0.44 6.65
N LEU A 77 0.12 1.37 6.24
CA LEU A 77 1.04 1.21 5.12
C LEU A 77 2.48 1.45 5.58
N ILE A 78 3.39 0.62 5.09
CA ILE A 78 4.83 0.79 5.21
C ILE A 78 5.43 0.60 3.83
N VAL A 79 6.19 1.60 3.37
CA VAL A 79 6.99 1.50 2.15
C VAL A 79 8.44 1.78 2.49
N GLN A 80 9.35 0.95 1.99
CA GLN A 80 10.78 1.06 2.25
C GLN A 80 11.56 1.01 0.94
N LEU A 81 12.54 1.90 0.81
CA LEU A 81 13.57 1.83 -0.21
C LEU A 81 14.74 1.02 0.33
N LEU A 82 15.17 0.00 -0.39
CA LEU A 82 16.20 -0.94 0.04
C LEU A 82 17.37 -0.96 -0.95
N ASP A 83 18.57 -1.21 -0.44
CA ASP A 83 19.75 -1.49 -1.27
C ASP A 83 19.84 -2.96 -1.71
N ALA A 84 20.91 -3.29 -2.43
CA ALA A 84 21.21 -4.65 -2.90
C ALA A 84 21.26 -5.69 -1.77
N ASP A 85 21.69 -5.29 -0.58
CA ASP A 85 21.80 -6.14 0.61
C ASP A 85 20.50 -6.18 1.44
N GLN A 86 19.40 -5.62 0.90
CA GLN A 86 18.10 -5.46 1.58
C GLN A 86 18.16 -4.53 2.81
N THR A 87 19.17 -3.67 2.91
CA THR A 87 19.28 -2.66 3.97
C THR A 87 18.32 -1.50 3.66
N VAL A 88 17.62 -1.03 4.69
CA VAL A 88 16.67 0.09 4.55
C VAL A 88 17.42 1.41 4.40
N LEU A 89 17.30 2.04 3.22
CA LEU A 89 17.89 3.35 2.93
C LEU A 89 16.96 4.51 3.29
N ASP A 90 15.65 4.31 3.09
CA ASP A 90 14.58 5.25 3.44
C ASP A 90 13.26 4.51 3.70
N LYS A 91 12.33 5.16 4.42
CA LYS A 91 11.06 4.57 4.84
C LYS A 91 9.95 5.62 4.97
N PHE A 92 8.80 5.28 4.41
CA PHE A 92 7.53 5.93 4.66
C PHE A 92 6.61 5.01 5.46
N SER A 93 5.83 5.59 6.38
CA SER A 93 4.74 4.88 7.05
C SER A 93 3.52 5.76 7.24
N ALA A 94 2.35 5.22 6.90
CA ALA A 94 1.07 5.83 7.20
C ALA A 94 0.28 4.94 8.17
N VAL A 95 -0.16 5.53 9.27
CA VAL A 95 -1.05 4.92 10.27
C VAL A 95 -2.14 5.96 10.57
N PRO A 96 -3.10 6.17 9.65
CA PRO A 96 -4.18 7.12 9.86
C PRO A 96 -5.08 6.68 11.01
N ASP A 97 -5.87 7.62 11.54
CA ASP A 97 -6.89 7.31 12.52
C ASP A 97 -7.89 6.27 11.96
N PRO A 98 -8.44 5.38 12.81
CA PRO A 98 -9.40 4.37 12.37
C PRO A 98 -10.64 5.01 11.72
N ILE A 99 -11.18 4.35 10.70
CA ILE A 99 -12.50 4.70 10.18
C ILE A 99 -13.54 4.18 11.15
N GLU A 100 -14.49 5.03 11.55
CA GLU A 100 -15.61 4.64 12.40
C GLU A 100 -16.73 3.95 11.59
N GLN A 101 -17.62 3.25 12.28
CA GLN A 101 -18.86 2.74 11.67
C GLN A 101 -19.77 3.89 11.23
N TRP A 102 -20.70 3.61 10.30
CA TRP A 102 -21.61 4.58 9.70
C TRP A 102 -20.92 5.67 8.87
N ASN A 103 -19.84 5.27 8.19
CA ASN A 103 -18.94 6.16 7.43
C ASN A 103 -19.33 6.40 5.97
N ASN A 104 -20.55 6.04 5.53
CA ASN A 104 -20.96 6.18 4.12
C ASN A 104 -20.04 5.50 3.08
N ASN A 105 -19.40 4.37 3.43
CA ASN A 105 -18.44 3.64 2.58
C ASN A 105 -17.26 4.53 2.14
N VAL A 106 -16.72 5.34 3.04
CA VAL A 106 -15.57 6.21 2.70
C VAL A 106 -14.39 5.39 2.15
N CYS A 107 -13.71 6.01 1.19
CA CYS A 107 -12.51 5.51 0.56
C CYS A 107 -11.51 6.67 0.45
N PHE A 108 -10.28 6.44 0.87
CA PHE A 108 -9.20 7.42 0.92
C PHE A 108 -8.02 6.94 0.09
N GLN A 109 -7.25 7.89 -0.42
CA GLN A 109 -5.97 7.62 -1.05
C GLN A 109 -4.84 8.10 -0.12
N VAL A 110 -3.86 7.23 0.11
CA VAL A 110 -2.56 7.62 0.67
C VAL A 110 -1.58 7.75 -0.49
N THR A 111 -0.80 8.83 -0.51
CA THR A 111 0.26 9.05 -1.47
C THR A 111 1.54 9.46 -0.75
N HIS A 112 2.69 9.11 -1.33
CA HIS A 112 3.98 9.59 -0.86
C HIS A 112 4.96 9.66 -2.04
N VAL A 113 5.90 10.60 -1.98
CA VAL A 113 6.97 10.74 -2.95
C VAL A 113 8.29 10.69 -2.20
N PHE A 114 9.10 9.68 -2.50
CA PHE A 114 10.50 9.67 -2.13
C PHE A 114 11.27 10.53 -3.13
N SER A 115 11.89 11.60 -2.64
CA SER A 115 12.77 12.50 -3.40
C SER A 115 14.14 12.55 -2.73
N ASN A 116 15.15 13.11 -3.41
CA ASN A 116 16.54 13.10 -2.92
C ASN A 116 17.01 11.69 -2.52
N ILE A 117 16.62 10.70 -3.34
CA ILE A 117 16.86 9.29 -3.07
C ILE A 117 18.37 9.04 -2.97
N LYS A 118 18.80 8.36 -1.91
CA LYS A 118 20.19 7.97 -1.72
C LYS A 118 20.61 6.99 -2.82
N MET A 119 21.86 7.12 -3.28
CA MET A 119 22.46 6.13 -4.16
C MET A 119 22.39 4.73 -3.54
N GLY A 120 22.26 3.72 -4.39
CA GLY A 120 22.22 2.31 -4.00
C GLY A 120 20.83 1.72 -3.86
N VAL A 121 19.75 2.48 -4.06
CA VAL A 121 18.38 1.91 -4.05
C VAL A 121 18.23 0.91 -5.19
N ARG A 122 17.77 -0.30 -4.86
CA ARG A 122 17.49 -1.42 -5.78
C ARG A 122 16.10 -1.99 -5.64
N PHE A 123 15.51 -1.90 -4.45
CA PHE A 123 14.18 -2.45 -4.23
C PHE A 123 13.22 -1.47 -3.57
N VAL A 124 11.94 -1.66 -3.86
CA VAL A 124 10.84 -1.03 -3.12
C VAL A 124 10.03 -2.12 -2.42
N SER A 125 10.08 -2.14 -1.10
CA SER A 125 9.23 -3.00 -0.27
C SER A 125 7.94 -2.28 0.07
N PHE A 126 6.81 -2.77 -0.42
CA PHE A 126 5.47 -2.23 -0.18
C PHE A 126 4.65 -3.21 0.67
N GLU A 127 4.27 -2.81 1.88
CA GLU A 127 3.49 -3.63 2.81
C GLU A 127 2.31 -2.85 3.38
N HIS A 128 1.10 -3.38 3.20
CA HIS A 128 -0.10 -2.83 3.83
C HIS A 128 -0.84 -3.84 4.69
N TRP A 129 -1.67 -3.30 5.59
CA TRP A 129 -2.34 -4.04 6.64
C TRP A 129 -3.78 -3.56 6.78
N GLY A 130 -4.66 -4.49 7.16
CA GLY A 130 -6.05 -4.19 7.45
C GLY A 130 -6.59 -5.06 8.59
N GLN A 131 -7.51 -4.50 9.37
CA GLN A 131 -8.42 -5.26 10.24
C GLN A 131 -9.70 -4.45 10.49
N ASP A 132 -10.75 -5.10 10.98
CA ASP A 132 -11.93 -4.39 11.48
C ASP A 132 -11.70 -3.76 12.87
N THR A 133 -12.69 -3.02 13.34
CA THR A 133 -12.77 -2.55 14.74
C THR A 133 -13.88 -3.22 15.54
N GLN A 134 -14.74 -4.03 14.89
CA GLN A 134 -15.93 -4.65 15.50
C GLN A 134 -15.71 -6.08 15.96
N PHE A 135 -14.59 -6.70 15.55
CA PHE A 135 -14.27 -8.10 15.80
C PHE A 135 -15.34 -9.06 15.27
N TRP A 136 -15.95 -8.73 14.13
CA TRP A 136 -17.00 -9.53 13.52
C TRP A 136 -16.41 -10.60 12.60
N ALA A 137 -16.84 -11.85 12.79
CA ALA A 137 -16.51 -12.94 11.88
C ALA A 137 -16.88 -12.57 10.43
N GLY A 138 -16.02 -12.89 9.48
CA GLY A 138 -16.12 -12.48 8.08
C GLY A 138 -15.15 -11.35 7.69
N HIS A 139 -15.54 -10.59 6.66
CA HIS A 139 -14.68 -9.63 5.96
C HIS A 139 -15.21 -8.20 6.15
N TYR A 140 -14.98 -7.68 7.36
CA TYR A 140 -15.43 -6.35 7.80
C TYR A 140 -14.27 -5.38 8.02
N GLY A 141 -13.04 -5.81 7.74
CA GLY A 141 -11.84 -5.01 7.89
C GLY A 141 -11.58 -4.05 6.73
N ALA A 142 -10.40 -3.44 6.76
CA ALA A 142 -10.01 -2.48 5.73
C ALA A 142 -10.01 -3.13 4.34
N ARG A 143 -10.55 -2.40 3.37
CA ARG A 143 -10.46 -2.68 1.94
C ARG A 143 -9.25 -1.98 1.39
N VAL A 144 -8.45 -2.65 0.56
CA VAL A 144 -7.24 -2.07 -0.06
C VAL A 144 -7.18 -2.43 -1.54
N THR A 145 -6.84 -1.46 -2.39
CA THR A 145 -6.77 -1.64 -3.84
C THR A 145 -5.95 -0.56 -4.53
N ASN A 146 -5.71 -0.75 -5.84
CA ASN A 146 -5.07 0.22 -6.72
C ASN A 146 -3.75 0.77 -6.15
N SER A 147 -3.00 -0.11 -5.48
CA SER A 147 -1.67 0.15 -4.95
C SER A 147 -0.71 0.36 -6.12
N SER A 148 0.16 1.37 -6.03
CA SER A 148 1.12 1.67 -7.09
C SER A 148 2.48 2.10 -6.56
N VAL A 149 3.50 1.78 -7.35
CA VAL A 149 4.87 2.27 -7.25
C VAL A 149 5.23 2.76 -8.65
N ILE A 150 5.56 4.05 -8.78
CA ILE A 150 5.83 4.70 -10.06
C ILE A 150 7.14 5.48 -9.93
N LEU A 151 8.10 5.19 -10.80
CA LEU A 151 9.30 5.99 -10.94
C LEU A 151 9.04 7.18 -11.86
N ARG A 152 9.56 8.36 -11.49
CA ARG A 152 9.55 9.57 -12.32
C ARG A 152 10.96 10.15 -12.38
N ILE A 153 11.28 10.76 -13.51
CA ILE A 153 12.49 11.58 -13.61
C ILE A 153 12.21 12.94 -12.97
N SER A 154 13.03 13.32 -12.00
CA SER A 154 13.00 14.65 -11.41
C SER A 154 13.31 15.68 -12.50
N GLN A 155 12.39 16.60 -12.77
CA GLN A 155 12.69 17.74 -13.64
C GLN A 155 13.65 18.70 -12.90
N PRO A 156 14.60 19.32 -13.62
CA PRO A 156 15.53 20.30 -13.04
C PRO A 156 14.81 21.55 -12.51
#